data_AF-A0A1V5UPI6-F1
#
_entry.id   AF-A0A1V5UPI6-F1
#
_cell.length_a   1.000
_cell.length_b   1.000
_cell.length_c   1.000
_cell.angle_alpha   90.00
_cell.angle_beta   90.00
_cell.angle_gamma   90.00
#
_symmetry.space_group_name_H-M   'P 1'
#
loop_
_entity.id
_entity.type
_entity.pdbx_description
1 polymer ?
#
loop_
_entity_poly.entity_id
_entity_poly.type
_entity_poly.pdbx_seq_one_letter_code
_entity_poly.pdbx_strand_id
1 'polypeptide(L)'
;MLLCCPLDPNMSGEYMNGYLVEGTQAVQITIDPSVAWAAGSIVSNISDTKKWLEALRRGTLISPSMLAEQRKWGSMETGNTENSYGFDLIVSASQFMGHTSGILG
;
A
#
# COMPACT_ATOMS: atom_id res chain seq x y z
N MET A 1 -13.71 8.82 1.49
CA MET A 1 -12.91 10.00 1.16
C MET A 1 -11.50 9.61 1.51
N LEU A 2 -10.59 9.57 0.53
CA LEU A 2 -9.18 9.34 0.80
C LEU A 2 -8.67 10.46 1.71
N LEU A 3 -8.02 10.11 2.81
CA LEU A 3 -7.20 11.05 3.57
C LEU A 3 -5.84 11.07 2.86
N CYS A 4 -5.68 12.04 1.96
CA CYS A 4 -4.41 12.24 1.28
C CYS A 4 -3.32 12.54 2.32
N CYS A 5 -2.20 11.84 2.18
CA CYS A 5 -0.92 11.92 2.91
C CYS A 5 -0.88 12.92 4.09
N PRO A 6 -1.12 12.47 5.33
CA PRO A 6 -0.91 13.28 6.52
C PRO A 6 0.50 13.87 6.55
N LEU A 7 0.61 15.12 6.99
CA LEU A 7 1.88 15.85 7.11
C LEU A 7 2.51 15.71 8.49
N ASP A 8 1.71 15.27 9.47
CA ASP A 8 2.07 15.13 10.87
C ASP A 8 1.09 14.11 11.52
N PRO A 9 1.25 13.73 12.81
CA PRO A 9 0.42 12.69 13.43
C PRO A 9 -1.03 13.13 13.70
N ASN A 10 -1.35 14.43 13.62
CA ASN A 10 -2.68 14.96 13.91
C ASN A 10 -3.58 14.86 12.66
N MET A 11 -4.21 13.70 12.49
CA MET A 11 -5.21 13.49 11.45
C MET A 11 -6.58 14.01 11.90
N SER A 12 -7.34 14.52 10.92
CA SER A 12 -8.74 14.93 11.14
C SER A 12 -9.71 13.86 10.60
N GLY A 13 -10.91 13.81 11.15
CA GLY A 13 -11.94 12.84 10.76
C GLY A 13 -11.79 11.49 11.47
N GLU A 14 -12.50 10.48 10.97
CA GLU A 14 -12.47 9.12 11.52
C GLU A 14 -11.31 8.31 10.93
N TYR A 15 -10.49 7.73 11.80
CA TYR A 15 -9.38 6.85 11.43
C TYR A 15 -9.19 5.75 12.49
N MET A 16 -8.50 4.68 12.11
CA MET A 16 -8.13 3.60 13.03
C MET A 16 -6.87 3.95 13.80
N ASN A 17 -6.82 3.63 15.08
CA ASN A 17 -5.60 3.75 15.88
C ASN A 17 -4.63 2.58 15.58
N GLY A 18 -3.33 2.85 15.71
CA GLY A 18 -2.30 1.80 15.68
C GLY A 18 -2.09 1.20 17.06
N TYR A 19 -1.66 -0.06 17.12
CA TYR A 19 -1.43 -0.83 18.33
C TYR A 19 -0.13 -1.65 18.23
N LEU A 20 0.61 -1.70 19.34
CA LEU A 20 1.67 -2.68 19.54
C LEU A 20 1.26 -3.71 20.58
N VAL A 21 1.89 -4.88 20.54
CA VAL A 21 1.67 -5.92 21.53
C VAL A 21 2.75 -5.82 22.60
N GLU A 22 2.34 -5.51 23.83
CA GLU A 22 3.20 -5.57 25.02
C GLU A 22 2.80 -6.80 25.87
N GLY A 23 3.61 -7.85 25.81
CA GLY A 23 3.27 -9.15 26.39
C GLY A 23 2.08 -9.78 25.67
N THR A 24 0.89 -9.74 26.29
CA THR A 24 -0.38 -10.22 25.71
C THR A 24 -1.39 -9.10 25.48
N GLN A 25 -1.05 -7.85 25.78
CA GLN A 25 -1.96 -6.72 25.69
C GLN A 25 -1.68 -5.88 24.44
N ALA A 26 -2.74 -5.46 23.76
CA ALA A 26 -2.65 -4.47 22.70
C ALA A 26 -2.61 -3.07 23.34
N VAL A 27 -1.51 -2.35 23.13
CA VAL A 27 -1.29 -0.99 23.62
C VAL A 27 -1.38 -0.04 22.44
N GLN A 28 -2.29 0.92 22.53
CA GLN A 28 -2.46 1.94 21.50
C GLN A 28 -1.20 2.80 21.40
N ILE A 29 -0.75 3.04 20.18
CA ILE A 29 0.34 3.96 19.88
C ILE A 29 -0.11 5.02 18.89
N THR A 30 0.62 6.14 18.86
CA THR A 30 0.48 7.15 17.82
C THR A 30 1.79 7.23 17.06
N ILE A 31 1.70 7.05 15.74
CA ILE A 31 2.79 7.23 14.80
C ILE A 31 2.42 8.36 13.85
N ASP A 32 3.43 9.11 13.43
CA ASP A 32 3.30 10.10 12.36
C ASP A 32 3.40 9.39 11.01
N PRO A 33 2.32 9.29 10.20
CA PRO A 33 2.37 8.63 8.91
C PRO A 33 3.32 9.33 7.92
N SER A 34 3.63 10.61 8.12
CA SER A 34 4.47 11.41 7.23
C SER A 34 5.90 10.87 7.12
N VAL A 35 6.37 10.09 8.12
CA VAL A 35 7.72 9.48 8.08
C VAL A 35 7.91 8.54 6.89
N ALA A 36 6.82 7.91 6.41
CA ALA A 36 6.86 7.03 5.24
C ALA A 36 6.86 7.82 3.91
N TRP A 37 6.47 9.10 3.95
CA TRP A 37 6.34 9.97 2.78
C TRP A 37 5.68 9.25 1.59
N ALA A 38 6.16 9.45 0.37
CA ALA A 38 5.62 8.84 -0.84
C ALA A 38 5.69 7.29 -0.85
N ALA A 39 6.47 6.66 0.05
CA ALA A 39 6.58 5.20 0.12
C ALA A 39 5.41 4.55 0.89
N GLY A 40 4.64 5.30 1.69
CA GLY A 40 3.60 4.67 2.52
C GLY A 40 2.72 5.58 3.38
N SER A 41 2.72 6.90 3.21
CA SER A 41 1.92 7.80 4.06
C SER A 41 0.44 7.92 3.68
N ILE A 42 0.00 7.27 2.59
CA ILE A 42 -1.41 7.34 2.17
C ILE A 42 -2.30 6.63 3.18
N VAL A 43 -3.28 7.36 3.74
CA VAL A 43 -4.30 6.80 4.64
C VAL A 43 -5.62 6.65 3.87
N SER A 44 -6.16 5.44 3.86
CA SER A 44 -7.34 5.09 3.07
C SER A 44 -8.28 4.17 3.84
N ASN A 45 -9.42 3.85 3.23
CA ASN A 45 -10.37 2.85 3.71
C ASN A 45 -10.62 1.80 2.61
N ILE A 46 -11.29 0.70 2.97
CA ILE A 46 -11.57 -0.42 2.06
C ILE A 46 -12.35 0.02 0.81
N SER A 47 -13.27 0.98 0.94
CA SER A 47 -14.08 1.47 -0.18
C SER A 47 -13.22 2.20 -1.22
N ASP A 48 -12.31 3.05 -0.76
CA ASP A 48 -11.41 3.80 -1.63
C ASP A 48 -10.32 2.88 -2.23
N THR A 49 -9.78 1.92 -1.46
CA THR A 49 -8.88 0.88 -1.98
C THR A 49 -9.56 0.02 -3.06
N LYS A 50 -10.85 -0.32 -2.90
CA LYS A 50 -11.62 -1.05 -3.92
C LYS A 50 -11.74 -0.28 -5.24
N LYS A 51 -11.93 1.04 -5.19
CA LYS A 51 -11.96 1.88 -6.40
C LYS A 51 -10.62 1.87 -7.12
N TRP A 52 -9.52 1.99 -6.36
CA TRP A 52 -8.17 1.88 -6.92
C TRP A 52 -7.95 0.52 -7.57
N LEU A 53 -8.32 -0.58 -6.91
CA LEU A 53 -8.21 -1.94 -7.46
C LEU A 53 -9.01 -2.12 -8.76
N GLU A 54 -10.25 -1.61 -8.83
CA GLU A 54 -11.04 -1.66 -10.07
C GLU A 54 -10.38 -0.87 -11.21
N ALA A 55 -9.85 0.32 -10.91
CA ALA A 55 -9.18 1.15 -11.90
C ALA A 55 -7.85 0.53 -12.36
N LEU A 56 -7.09 -0.07 -11.45
CA LEU A 56 -5.87 -0.82 -11.74
C LEU A 56 -6.16 -2.04 -12.62
N ARG A 57 -7.17 -2.83 -12.26
CA ARG A 57 -7.60 -4.01 -13.03
C ARG A 57 -8.03 -3.64 -14.44
N ARG A 58 -8.77 -2.54 -14.59
CA ARG A 58 -9.25 -2.04 -15.89
C ARG A 58 -8.18 -1.30 -16.69
N GLY A 59 -7.06 -0.92 -16.07
CA GLY A 59 -5.99 -0.16 -16.72
C GLY A 59 -6.41 1.28 -17.04
N THR A 60 -7.27 1.90 -16.23
CA THR A 60 -7.84 3.23 -16.51
C THR A 60 -7.16 4.36 -15.74
N LEU A 61 -6.13 4.07 -14.95
CA LEU A 61 -5.41 5.05 -14.13
C LEU A 61 -4.35 5.83 -14.93
N ILE A 62 -3.74 5.18 -15.92
CA ILE A 62 -2.59 5.66 -16.70
C ILE A 62 -2.76 5.24 -18.16
N SER A 63 -1.97 5.84 -19.07
CA SER A 63 -2.02 5.47 -20.48
C SER A 63 -1.62 4.00 -20.70
N PRO A 64 -2.04 3.37 -21.81
CA PRO A 64 -1.63 2.00 -22.12
C PRO A 64 -0.10 1.81 -22.18
N SER A 65 0.65 2.82 -22.65
CA SER A 65 2.12 2.76 -22.68
C SER A 65 2.73 2.79 -21.27
N MET A 66 2.22 3.64 -20.37
CA MET A 66 2.66 3.66 -18.98
C MET A 66 2.27 2.39 -18.22
N LEU A 67 1.10 1.80 -18.52
CA LEU A 67 0.70 0.53 -17.94
C LEU A 67 1.63 -0.61 -18.37
N ALA A 68 2.09 -0.60 -19.62
CA ALA A 68 3.08 -1.54 -20.10
C ALA A 68 4.42 -1.38 -19.35
N GLU A 69 4.86 -0.14 -19.10
CA GLU A 69 6.05 0.15 -18.28
C GLU A 69 5.86 -0.31 -16.82
N GLN A 70 4.71 -0.03 -16.20
CA GLN A 70 4.40 -0.45 -14.82
C GLN A 70 4.49 -1.97 -14.65
N ARG A 71 4.16 -2.71 -15.71
CA ARG A 71 4.11 -4.17 -15.75
C ARG A 71 5.33 -4.80 -16.43
N LYS A 72 6.45 -4.07 -16.53
CA LYS A 72 7.74 -4.69 -16.84
C LYS A 72 8.23 -5.42 -15.60
N TRP A 73 8.01 -6.71 -15.58
CA TRP A 73 8.32 -7.57 -14.45
C TRP A 73 9.81 -7.92 -14.39
N GLY A 74 10.44 -7.62 -13.27
CA GLY A 74 11.77 -8.09 -12.89
C GLY A 74 11.69 -9.20 -11.85
N SER A 75 12.73 -10.04 -11.82
CA SER A 75 12.92 -11.02 -10.76
C SER A 75 13.22 -10.32 -9.44
N MET A 76 12.66 -10.82 -8.34
CA MET A 76 13.03 -10.35 -7.00
C MET A 76 14.29 -11.09 -6.52
N GLU A 77 15.29 -10.36 -6.05
CA GLU A 77 16.58 -10.95 -5.60
C GLU A 77 16.48 -11.68 -4.25
N THR A 78 15.39 -11.51 -3.50
CA THR A 78 15.26 -11.93 -2.10
C THR A 78 14.86 -13.41 -1.89
N GLY A 79 15.17 -14.28 -2.86
CA GLY A 79 14.98 -15.74 -2.72
C GLY A 79 13.56 -16.26 -2.99
N ASN A 80 12.61 -15.38 -3.31
CA ASN A 80 11.30 -15.76 -3.83
C ASN A 80 11.26 -15.55 -5.36
N THR A 81 11.69 -16.56 -6.10
CA THR A 81 11.73 -16.55 -7.58
C THR A 81 10.35 -16.74 -8.22
N GLU A 82 9.34 -17.07 -7.41
CA GLU A 82 7.97 -17.33 -7.87
C GLU A 82 7.16 -16.05 -8.06
N ASN A 83 7.60 -14.95 -7.45
CA ASN A 83 6.99 -13.65 -7.56
C ASN A 83 7.83 -12.74 -8.46
N SER A 84 7.18 -11.79 -9.14
CA SER A 84 7.85 -10.77 -9.93
C SER A 84 7.42 -9.38 -9.50
N TYR A 85 8.33 -8.42 -9.65
CA TYR A 85 8.14 -7.04 -9.21
C TYR A 85 8.18 -6.09 -10.41
N GLY A 86 7.20 -5.21 -10.53
CA GLY A 86 7.12 -4.13 -11.53
C GLY A 86 7.25 -2.77 -10.84
N PHE A 87 6.70 -1.71 -11.42
CA PHE A 87 6.63 -0.44 -10.68
C PHE A 87 5.49 -0.49 -9.65
N ASP A 88 5.87 -0.70 -8.39
CA ASP A 88 4.98 -0.74 -7.20
C ASP A 88 3.92 -1.84 -7.23
N LEU A 89 4.16 -2.90 -8.02
CA LEU A 89 3.28 -4.05 -8.13
C LEU A 89 4.08 -5.33 -8.02
N ILE A 90 3.56 -6.26 -7.22
CA ILE A 90 3.98 -7.64 -7.13
C ILE A 90 2.95 -8.48 -7.87
N VAL A 91 3.41 -9.39 -8.70
CA VAL A 91 2.61 -10.51 -9.22
C VAL A 91 3.13 -11.78 -8.58
N SER A 92 2.24 -12.54 -7.94
CA SER A 92 2.59 -13.82 -7.35
C SER A 92 2.53 -14.96 -8.38
N ALA A 93 3.13 -16.11 -8.05
CA ALA A 93 3.01 -17.32 -8.89
C ALA A 93 1.54 -17.74 -9.13
N SER A 94 0.65 -17.49 -8.16
CA SER A 94 -0.79 -17.72 -8.31
C SER A 94 -1.52 -16.61 -9.08
N GLN A 95 -0.79 -15.70 -9.73
CA GLN A 95 -1.29 -14.60 -10.55
C GLN A 95 -2.12 -13.56 -9.78
N PHE A 96 -1.95 -13.46 -8.47
CA PHE A 96 -2.48 -12.33 -7.72
C PHE A 96 -1.56 -11.13 -7.91
N MET A 97 -2.15 -9.97 -8.18
CA MET A 97 -1.44 -8.71 -8.40
C MET A 97 -1.81 -7.71 -7.31
N GLY A 98 -0.81 -7.06 -6.72
CA GLY A 98 -1.00 -6.02 -5.70
C GLY A 98 0.31 -5.66 -5.03
N HIS A 99 0.25 -5.10 -3.82
CA HIS A 99 1.43 -4.85 -3.00
C HIS A 99 1.05 -4.97 -1.51
N THR A 100 1.94 -5.54 -0.70
CA THR A 100 1.78 -5.55 0.76
C THR A 100 2.53 -4.38 1.37
N SER A 101 1.95 -3.70 2.36
CA SER A 101 2.58 -2.57 3.04
C SER A 101 2.44 -2.71 4.55
N GLY A 102 3.31 -2.06 5.30
CA GLY A 102 3.27 -2.02 6.74
C GLY A 102 3.97 -0.78 7.28
N ILE A 103 3.38 -0.19 8.32
CA ILE A 103 3.96 0.84 9.17
C ILE A 103 3.76 0.39 10.63
N LEU A 104 4.49 0.96 11.57
CA LEU A 104 4.40 0.56 12.98
C LEU A 104 3.01 0.86 13.57
N GLY A 105 2.29 -0.17 14.00
CA GLY A 105 0.99 -0.03 14.68
C GLY A 105 -0.14 -0.76 13.98
#